data_AF-A0A344W1J1-F1
#
_entry.id   AF-A0A344W1J1-F1
#
_cell.length_a   1.000
_cell.length_b   1.000
_cell.length_c   1.000
_cell.angle_alpha   90.00
_cell.angle_beta   90.00
_cell.angle_gamma   90.00
#
_symmetry.space_group_name_H-M   'P 1'
#
loop_
_entity.id
_entity.type
_entity.pdbx_description
1 polymer ?
#
loop_
_entity_poly.entity_id
_entity_poly.type
_entity_poly.pdbx_seq_one_letter_code
_entity_poly.pdbx_strand_id
1 'polypeptide(L)'
;MIPFELTEPNKFDVSDAEKFSEYSVRINYCQKTEVYSKDGFRFYGCISVVHQDKEIVLNVFKHATEHDLAVLESYITKIQNGFWNSFPWESKTGSNGVQFDQVTLGSKGDAITLEIYPCTEKHCVSFGKHHLIEPMEYEFGPIHSADFQIGEKYRLTVFKPHHEEWLIDVSVGGPLTATEAASFNSDLAWLTAEVKKMNGVS
;
A
#
# COMPACT_ATOMS: atom_id res chain seq x y z
N MET A 1 21.38 -15.29 10.35
CA MET A 1 20.05 -15.47 10.99
C MET A 1 19.46 -16.78 10.47
N ILE A 2 18.93 -17.67 11.30
CA ILE A 2 18.41 -18.98 10.86
C ILE A 2 16.99 -18.77 10.31
N PRO A 3 16.63 -19.27 9.11
CA PRO A 3 15.23 -19.27 8.68
C PRO A 3 14.42 -20.07 9.69
N PHE A 4 13.45 -19.44 10.35
CA PHE A 4 12.60 -20.16 11.30
C PHE A 4 11.50 -20.89 10.52
N GLU A 5 11.42 -22.20 10.73
CA GLU A 5 10.34 -23.00 10.17
C GLU A 5 9.08 -22.79 11.00
N LEU A 6 7.95 -22.66 10.30
CA LEU A 6 6.66 -22.57 10.97
C LEU A 6 6.35 -23.92 11.59
N THR A 7 6.27 -23.96 12.92
CA THR A 7 5.84 -25.14 13.64
C THR A 7 4.32 -25.12 13.71
N GLU A 8 3.67 -26.28 13.55
CA GLU A 8 2.22 -26.37 13.69
C GLU A 8 1.81 -25.94 15.11
N PRO A 9 0.78 -25.07 15.23
CA PRO A 9 0.32 -24.60 16.51
C PRO A 9 -0.34 -25.74 17.27
N ASN A 10 -0.05 -25.83 18.57
CA ASN A 10 -0.77 -26.77 19.43
C ASN A 10 -2.17 -26.20 19.77
N LYS A 11 -3.03 -27.03 20.37
CA LYS A 11 -4.41 -26.63 20.72
C LYS A 11 -4.53 -25.35 21.57
N PHE A 12 -3.52 -25.05 22.40
CA PHE A 12 -3.47 -23.84 23.22
C PHE A 12 -3.04 -22.62 22.40
N ASP A 13 -2.12 -22.78 21.46
CA ASP A 13 -1.72 -21.70 20.54
C ASP A 13 -2.88 -21.29 19.63
N VAL A 14 -3.68 -22.25 19.18
CA VAL A 14 -4.90 -21.98 18.40
C VAL A 14 -5.95 -21.24 19.23
N SER A 15 -6.10 -21.54 20.52
CA SER A 15 -7.00 -20.77 21.39
C SER A 15 -6.51 -19.34 21.62
N ASP A 16 -5.19 -19.11 21.58
CA ASP A 16 -4.62 -17.77 21.64
C ASP A 16 -4.77 -16.99 20.33
N ALA A 17 -5.00 -17.67 19.20
CA ALA A 17 -5.27 -17.06 17.91
C ALA A 17 -6.52 -16.16 17.92
N GLU A 18 -7.54 -16.52 18.72
CA GLU A 18 -8.75 -15.72 18.91
C GLU A 18 -8.42 -14.29 19.37
N LYS A 19 -7.32 -14.10 20.11
CA LYS A 19 -6.89 -12.78 20.60
C LYS A 19 -6.59 -11.82 19.45
N PHE A 20 -6.06 -12.31 18.34
CA PHE A 20 -5.69 -11.49 17.18
C PHE A 20 -6.85 -11.23 16.23
N SER A 21 -7.98 -11.92 16.37
CA SER A 21 -9.17 -11.68 15.56
C SER A 21 -9.77 -10.29 15.77
N GLU A 22 -9.57 -9.72 16.96
CA GLU A 22 -10.00 -8.37 17.33
C GLU A 22 -8.98 -7.28 16.96
N TYR A 23 -7.78 -7.66 16.48
CA TYR A 23 -6.72 -6.70 16.22
C TYR A 23 -6.96 -6.02 14.87
N SER A 24 -6.85 -4.69 14.87
CA SER A 24 -6.81 -3.93 13.62
C SER A 24 -5.48 -4.15 12.90
N VAL A 25 -5.50 -4.17 11.57
CA VAL A 25 -4.30 -4.31 10.74
C VAL A 25 -4.05 -3.00 9.99
N ARG A 26 -2.83 -2.48 10.10
CA ARG A 26 -2.39 -1.27 9.39
C ARG A 26 -1.09 -1.52 8.66
N ILE A 27 -1.00 -1.01 7.44
CA ILE A 27 0.25 -0.97 6.68
C ILE A 27 0.93 0.37 6.93
N ASN A 28 2.22 0.33 7.23
CA ASN A 28 3.09 1.47 7.43
C ASN A 28 4.28 1.39 6.47
N TYR A 29 4.41 2.34 5.55
CA TYR A 29 5.54 2.41 4.65
C TYR A 29 6.70 3.17 5.28
N CYS A 30 7.75 2.46 5.66
CA CYS A 30 8.90 2.99 6.37
C CYS A 30 9.86 3.72 5.42
N GLN A 31 9.95 5.05 5.54
CA GLN A 31 10.87 5.87 4.75
C GLN A 31 12.35 5.80 5.21
N LYS A 32 12.60 5.37 6.46
CA LYS A 32 13.95 5.37 7.06
C LYS A 32 14.65 4.01 7.03
N THR A 33 13.93 2.92 6.76
CA THR A 33 14.46 1.57 6.79
C THR A 33 14.36 1.00 5.38
N GLU A 34 15.50 0.72 4.77
CA GLU A 34 15.58 0.22 3.40
C GLU A 34 15.65 -1.30 3.40
N VAL A 35 15.22 -1.91 2.30
CA VAL A 35 15.51 -3.32 2.04
C VAL A 35 17.01 -3.54 2.11
N TYR A 36 17.43 -4.58 2.81
CA TYR A 36 18.84 -4.93 2.93
C TYR A 36 19.07 -6.42 2.85
N SER A 37 20.26 -6.80 2.40
CA SER A 37 20.66 -8.20 2.30
C SER A 37 21.71 -8.57 3.35
N LYS A 38 21.52 -9.71 4.02
CA LYS A 38 22.48 -10.26 4.99
C LYS A 38 22.41 -11.78 4.99
N ASP A 39 23.56 -12.45 4.99
CA ASP A 39 23.69 -13.91 5.02
C ASP A 39 22.90 -14.63 3.89
N GLY A 40 22.76 -13.99 2.72
CA GLY A 40 21.98 -14.53 1.59
C GLY A 40 20.46 -14.39 1.71
N PHE A 41 19.97 -13.63 2.70
CA PHE A 41 18.57 -13.24 2.85
C PHE A 41 18.38 -11.78 2.49
N ARG A 42 17.28 -11.46 1.81
CA ARG A 42 16.81 -10.10 1.56
C ARG A 42 15.68 -9.78 2.54
N PHE A 43 15.87 -8.76 3.37
CA PHE A 43 14.91 -8.33 4.40
C PHE A 43 14.12 -7.14 3.89
N TYR A 44 12.79 -7.28 3.86
CA TYR A 44 11.89 -6.34 3.17
C TYR A 44 10.85 -5.67 4.07
N GLY A 45 10.77 -6.09 5.33
CA GLY A 45 9.85 -5.47 6.27
C GLY A 45 9.85 -6.15 7.62
N CYS A 46 9.02 -5.63 8.52
CA CYS A 46 8.78 -6.25 9.81
C CYS A 46 7.30 -6.16 10.20
N ILE A 47 6.86 -7.13 10.99
CA ILE A 47 5.53 -7.11 11.61
C ILE A 47 5.73 -6.67 13.05
N SER A 48 4.93 -5.70 13.48
CA SER A 48 4.89 -5.24 14.87
C SER A 48 3.51 -5.46 15.46
N VAL A 49 3.43 -6.02 16.66
CA VAL A 49 2.17 -6.22 17.39
C VAL A 49 2.16 -5.34 18.62
N VAL A 50 1.22 -4.41 18.66
CA VAL A 50 1.01 -3.46 19.76
C VAL A 50 -0.18 -3.96 20.57
N HIS A 51 0.10 -4.78 21.59
CA HIS A 51 -0.94 -5.45 22.38
C HIS A 51 -1.90 -4.49 23.08
N GLN A 52 -1.39 -3.35 23.59
CA GLN A 52 -2.20 -2.35 24.28
C GLN A 52 -3.28 -1.76 23.36
N ASP A 53 -2.94 -1.54 22.09
CA ASP A 53 -3.81 -0.88 21.12
C ASP A 53 -4.60 -1.89 20.26
N LYS A 54 -4.36 -3.20 20.48
CA LYS A 54 -4.86 -4.28 19.61
C LYS A 54 -4.59 -3.96 18.14
N GLU A 55 -3.35 -3.59 17.82
CA GLU A 55 -2.93 -3.24 16.45
C GLU A 55 -1.81 -4.17 15.97
N ILE A 56 -1.92 -4.66 14.74
CA ILE A 56 -0.83 -5.28 14.00
C ILE A 56 -0.39 -4.34 12.89
N VAL A 57 0.88 -3.96 12.89
CA VAL A 57 1.48 -3.03 11.95
C VAL A 57 2.42 -3.78 11.01
N LEU A 58 2.13 -3.74 9.71
CA LEU A 58 3.03 -4.21 8.66
C LEU A 58 3.94 -3.05 8.27
N ASN A 59 5.18 -3.09 8.72
CA ASN A 59 6.19 -2.09 8.38
C ASN A 59 6.91 -2.53 7.11
N VAL A 60 6.54 -1.92 5.99
CA VAL A 60 7.10 -2.19 4.66
C VAL A 60 8.33 -1.31 4.48
N PHE A 61 9.50 -1.89 4.24
CA PHE A 61 10.73 -1.12 4.06
C PHE A 61 10.74 -0.40 2.71
N LYS A 62 11.50 0.69 2.63
CA LYS A 62 11.75 1.39 1.37
C LYS A 62 12.44 0.43 0.38
N HIS A 63 11.97 0.41 -0.87
CA HIS A 63 12.37 -0.53 -1.94
C HIS A 63 11.82 -1.97 -1.79
N ALA A 64 10.85 -2.18 -0.90
CA ALA A 64 10.08 -3.42 -0.91
C ALA A 64 9.22 -3.50 -2.18
N THR A 65 8.91 -4.71 -2.62
CA THR A 65 8.14 -5.02 -3.83
C THR A 65 6.70 -5.43 -3.48
N GLU A 66 5.84 -5.53 -4.50
CA GLU A 66 4.49 -6.12 -4.33
C GLU A 66 4.56 -7.52 -3.72
N HIS A 67 5.51 -8.34 -4.18
CA HIS A 67 5.71 -9.68 -3.66
C HIS A 67 6.06 -9.66 -2.16
N ASP A 68 6.93 -8.73 -1.74
CA ASP A 68 7.31 -8.57 -0.33
C ASP A 68 6.09 -8.24 0.55
N LEU A 69 5.22 -7.35 0.07
CA LEU A 69 3.98 -6.99 0.75
C LEU A 69 3.04 -8.19 0.85
N ALA A 70 2.80 -8.90 -0.25
CA ALA A 70 1.97 -10.11 -0.23
C ALA A 70 2.51 -11.17 0.74
N VAL A 71 3.83 -11.31 0.82
CA VAL A 71 4.44 -12.19 1.81
C VAL A 71 4.21 -11.67 3.23
N LEU A 72 4.42 -10.38 3.52
CA LEU A 72 4.12 -9.77 4.82
C LEU A 72 2.67 -10.02 5.25
N GLU A 73 1.71 -9.78 4.35
CA GLU A 73 0.29 -10.02 4.57
C GLU A 73 -0.01 -11.50 4.85
N SER A 74 0.62 -12.43 4.13
CA SER A 74 0.44 -13.87 4.39
C SER A 74 0.86 -14.28 5.81
N TYR A 75 1.82 -13.58 6.41
CA TYR A 75 2.26 -13.85 7.77
C TYR A 75 1.28 -13.33 8.83
N ILE A 76 0.46 -12.33 8.51
CA ILE A 76 -0.66 -11.91 9.37
C ILE A 76 -1.67 -13.05 9.49
N THR A 77 -2.04 -13.67 8.37
CA THR A 77 -2.94 -14.83 8.38
C THR A 77 -2.37 -15.97 9.24
N LYS A 78 -1.05 -16.20 9.20
CA LYS A 78 -0.40 -17.21 10.05
C LYS A 78 -0.51 -16.86 11.54
N ILE A 79 -0.28 -15.59 11.91
CA ILE A 79 -0.45 -15.11 13.29
C ILE A 79 -1.90 -15.33 13.75
N GLN A 80 -2.86 -14.91 12.92
CA GLN A 80 -4.31 -15.07 13.18
C GLN A 80 -4.77 -16.54 13.21
N ASN A 81 -3.99 -17.47 12.67
CA ASN A 81 -4.24 -18.91 12.74
C ASN A 81 -3.49 -19.60 13.91
N GLY A 82 -2.91 -18.83 14.84
CA GLY A 82 -2.29 -19.35 16.06
C GLY A 82 -0.80 -19.67 15.95
N PHE A 83 -0.14 -19.37 14.83
CA PHE A 83 1.30 -19.62 14.67
C PHE A 83 2.18 -18.63 15.44
N TRP A 84 1.65 -17.84 16.38
CA TRP A 84 2.37 -16.81 17.12
C TRP A 84 3.71 -17.29 17.69
N ASN A 85 3.71 -18.46 18.37
CA ASN A 85 4.90 -19.02 19.01
C ASN A 85 5.96 -19.54 18.01
N SER A 86 5.62 -19.63 16.72
CA SER A 86 6.55 -20.02 15.66
C SER A 86 7.41 -18.87 15.18
N PHE A 87 7.15 -17.63 15.59
CA PHE A 87 7.94 -16.47 15.17
C PHE A 87 8.98 -16.07 16.25
N PRO A 88 10.18 -15.64 15.84
CA PRO A 88 11.22 -15.15 16.75
C PRO A 88 10.95 -13.68 17.12
N TRP A 89 9.94 -13.45 17.95
CA TRP A 89 9.56 -12.11 18.40
C TRP A 89 10.67 -11.45 19.22
N GLU A 90 10.94 -10.18 18.92
CA GLU A 90 11.76 -9.29 19.73
C GLU A 90 10.86 -8.26 20.42
N SER A 91 10.81 -8.27 21.75
CA SER A 91 10.11 -7.22 22.49
C SER A 91 10.88 -5.91 22.47
N LYS A 92 10.21 -4.83 22.05
CA LYS A 92 10.78 -3.49 21.87
C LYS A 92 9.93 -2.45 22.59
N THR A 93 10.52 -1.28 22.79
CA THR A 93 9.83 -0.10 23.34
C THR A 93 10.01 1.07 22.38
N GLY A 94 8.90 1.64 21.93
CA GLY A 94 8.87 2.79 21.05
C GLY A 94 9.35 4.06 21.74
N SER A 95 9.64 5.10 20.96
CA SER A 95 10.04 6.41 21.49
C SER A 95 8.96 7.08 22.35
N ASN A 96 7.71 6.69 22.17
CA ASN A 96 6.56 7.09 22.97
C ASN A 96 6.36 6.23 24.24
N GLY A 97 7.26 5.28 24.52
CA GLY A 97 7.17 4.37 25.65
C GLY A 97 6.24 3.17 25.44
N VAL A 98 5.57 3.06 24.29
CA VAL A 98 4.67 1.94 23.99
C VAL A 98 5.49 0.68 23.73
N GLN A 99 5.13 -0.41 24.40
CA GLN A 99 5.75 -1.72 24.19
C GLN A 99 5.08 -2.47 23.04
N PHE A 100 5.89 -3.14 22.24
CA PHE A 100 5.42 -3.95 21.12
C PHE A 100 6.39 -5.09 20.84
N ASP A 101 5.87 -6.18 20.28
CA ASP A 101 6.69 -7.28 19.78
C ASP A 101 6.92 -7.10 18.29
N GLN A 102 8.13 -7.39 17.81
CA GLN A 102 8.48 -7.23 16.41
C GLN A 102 9.23 -8.43 15.87
N VAL A 103 8.90 -8.84 14.65
CA VAL A 103 9.67 -9.80 13.87
C VAL A 103 10.05 -9.19 12.53
N THR A 104 11.31 -9.31 12.14
CA THR A 104 11.79 -8.87 10.83
C THR A 104 11.75 -10.04 9.86
N LEU A 105 11.14 -9.82 8.69
CA LEU A 105 10.91 -10.86 7.69
C LEU A 105 11.82 -10.65 6.49
N GLY A 106 12.28 -11.78 5.95
CA GLY A 106 13.13 -11.82 4.77
C GLY A 106 13.03 -13.16 4.07
N SER A 107 13.40 -13.20 2.80
CA SER A 107 13.37 -14.39 1.95
C SER A 107 14.73 -14.63 1.31
N LYS A 108 14.94 -15.87 0.84
CA LYS A 108 16.07 -16.19 -0.04
C LYS A 108 15.64 -15.95 -1.49
N GLY A 109 16.45 -15.19 -2.22
CA GLY A 109 16.23 -14.91 -3.65
C GLY A 109 15.93 -13.44 -3.93
N ASP A 110 16.20 -13.05 -5.17
CA ASP A 110 15.87 -11.73 -5.67
C ASP A 110 14.45 -11.76 -6.22
N ALA A 111 13.53 -11.02 -5.60
CA ALA A 111 12.23 -10.71 -6.19
C ALA A 111 12.36 -9.38 -6.91
N ILE A 112 12.26 -9.38 -8.24
CA ILE A 112 12.28 -8.14 -9.03
C ILE A 112 11.14 -8.19 -10.03
N THR A 113 10.17 -7.31 -9.86
CA THR A 113 9.32 -6.83 -10.95
C THR A 113 8.94 -5.37 -10.72
N LEU A 114 8.36 -5.02 -9.56
CA LEU A 114 7.91 -3.66 -9.25
C LEU A 114 8.16 -3.32 -7.77
N GLU A 115 8.62 -2.10 -7.50
CA GLU A 115 8.82 -1.57 -6.15
C GLU A 115 7.60 -0.77 -5.67
N ILE A 116 7.40 -0.78 -4.35
CA ILE A 116 6.37 -0.02 -3.66
C ILE A 116 6.85 1.43 -3.51
N TYR A 117 6.12 2.34 -4.14
CA TYR A 117 6.21 3.78 -3.91
C TYR A 117 5.10 4.22 -2.95
N PRO A 118 5.41 4.63 -1.72
CA PRO A 118 4.39 5.08 -0.77
C PRO A 118 3.75 6.39 -1.23
N CYS A 119 2.41 6.43 -1.27
CA CYS A 119 1.67 7.63 -1.65
C CYS A 119 0.87 8.17 -0.47
N THR A 120 1.04 9.46 -0.18
CA THR A 120 0.26 10.17 0.85
C THR A 120 -0.89 10.98 0.28
N GLU A 121 -1.04 11.03 -1.05
CA GLU A 121 -2.14 11.74 -1.67
C GLU A 121 -3.47 11.11 -1.26
N LYS A 122 -4.45 11.96 -0.95
CA LYS A 122 -5.77 11.54 -0.46
C LYS A 122 -6.46 10.55 -1.42
N HIS A 123 -6.23 10.70 -2.71
CA HIS A 123 -6.82 9.87 -3.77
C HIS A 123 -6.12 8.51 -3.92
N CYS A 124 -4.90 8.34 -3.40
CA CYS A 124 -4.22 7.04 -3.32
C CYS A 124 -4.76 6.13 -2.21
N VAL A 125 -5.54 6.67 -1.27
CA VAL A 125 -6.03 5.89 -0.12
C VAL A 125 -6.91 4.71 -0.57
N SER A 126 -7.67 4.86 -1.65
CA SER A 126 -8.46 3.78 -2.26
C SER A 126 -7.60 2.68 -2.89
N PHE A 127 -6.33 2.96 -3.19
CA PHE A 127 -5.36 2.04 -3.78
C PHE A 127 -4.38 1.48 -2.73
N GLY A 128 -4.76 1.42 -1.45
CA GLY A 128 -3.89 0.88 -0.41
C GLY A 128 -2.68 1.77 -0.07
N LYS A 129 -2.73 3.06 -0.43
CA LYS A 129 -1.70 4.09 -0.13
C LYS A 129 -0.31 3.83 -0.74
N HIS A 130 -0.22 3.07 -1.82
CA HIS A 130 1.03 2.88 -2.55
C HIS A 130 0.80 2.68 -4.05
N HIS A 131 1.88 2.86 -4.82
CA HIS A 131 1.95 2.49 -6.23
C HIS A 131 3.01 1.41 -6.43
N LEU A 132 2.82 0.64 -7.50
CA LEU A 132 3.84 -0.24 -8.03
C LEU A 132 4.51 0.49 -9.18
N ILE A 133 5.81 0.70 -9.07
CA ILE A 133 6.59 1.39 -10.11
C ILE A 133 7.83 0.57 -10.44
N GLU A 134 8.25 0.63 -11.70
CA GLU A 134 9.55 0.08 -12.07
C GLU A 134 10.67 0.91 -11.41
N PRO A 135 11.78 0.31 -10.97
CA PRO A 135 12.88 1.04 -10.36
C PRO A 135 13.41 2.20 -11.21
N MET A 136 13.37 2.06 -12.54
CA MET A 136 13.80 3.09 -13.48
C MET A 136 12.80 4.25 -13.63
N GLU A 137 11.56 4.07 -13.18
CA GLU A 137 10.50 5.07 -13.26
C GLU A 137 10.39 5.94 -12.01
N TYR A 138 11.21 5.71 -10.97
CA TYR A 138 11.21 6.52 -9.74
C TYR A 138 11.41 8.02 -9.99
N GLU A 139 12.19 8.39 -11.01
CA GLU A 139 12.39 9.79 -11.38
C GLU A 139 11.11 10.44 -11.93
N PHE A 140 10.26 9.64 -12.57
CA PHE A 140 8.99 10.08 -13.13
C PHE A 140 7.83 9.95 -12.14
N GLY A 141 7.99 9.19 -11.06
CA GLY A 141 7.00 9.00 -10.00
C GLY A 141 5.66 8.41 -10.49
N PRO A 142 4.70 8.18 -9.58
CA PRO A 142 3.42 7.60 -9.96
C PRO A 142 2.51 8.61 -10.66
N ILE A 143 1.76 8.11 -11.65
CA ILE A 143 0.60 8.82 -12.22
C ILE A 143 -0.61 8.53 -11.34
N HIS A 144 -1.29 9.60 -10.91
CA HIS A 144 -2.50 9.48 -10.12
C HIS A 144 -3.74 9.65 -10.99
N SER A 145 -4.83 8.99 -10.61
CA SER A 145 -6.17 9.21 -11.19
C SER A 145 -7.17 9.38 -10.05
N ALA A 146 -8.06 10.37 -10.16
CA ALA A 146 -8.98 10.72 -9.06
C ALA A 146 -10.46 10.56 -9.44
N ASP A 147 -10.88 11.11 -10.58
CA ASP A 147 -12.27 11.13 -11.03
C ASP A 147 -12.35 10.82 -12.53
N PHE A 148 -13.49 10.29 -12.96
CA PHE A 148 -13.77 10.10 -14.38
C PHE A 148 -15.26 10.26 -14.69
N GLN A 149 -15.56 10.74 -15.89
CA GLN A 149 -16.90 10.71 -16.48
C GLN A 149 -16.84 9.94 -17.79
N ILE A 150 -17.81 9.05 -17.99
CA ILE A 150 -17.90 8.21 -19.18
C ILE A 150 -19.27 8.46 -19.81
N GLY A 151 -19.26 9.06 -21.00
CA GLY A 151 -20.38 9.06 -21.91
C GLY A 151 -20.25 7.91 -22.92
N GLU A 152 -21.25 7.74 -23.78
CA GLU A 152 -21.23 6.68 -24.81
C GLU A 152 -20.07 6.81 -25.80
N LYS A 153 -19.62 8.04 -26.06
CA LYS A 153 -18.56 8.36 -27.05
C LYS A 153 -17.41 9.17 -26.49
N TYR A 154 -17.39 9.47 -25.20
CA TYR A 154 -16.30 10.22 -24.60
C TYR A 154 -15.94 9.68 -23.22
N ARG A 155 -14.69 9.91 -22.85
CA ARG A 155 -14.16 9.69 -21.52
C ARG A 155 -13.41 10.94 -21.09
N LEU A 156 -13.73 11.43 -19.90
CA LEU A 156 -12.99 12.47 -19.21
C LEU A 156 -12.31 11.82 -18.00
N THR A 157 -11.02 12.00 -17.83
CA THR A 157 -10.27 11.44 -16.70
C THR A 157 -9.46 12.53 -16.02
N VAL A 158 -9.64 12.70 -14.72
CA VAL A 158 -8.74 13.53 -13.90
C VAL A 158 -7.51 12.70 -13.58
N PHE A 159 -6.36 13.18 -14.04
CA PHE A 159 -5.07 12.56 -13.75
C PHE A 159 -4.06 13.59 -13.29
N LYS A 160 -3.05 13.15 -12.56
CA LYS A 160 -1.94 14.00 -12.14
C LYS A 160 -0.63 13.29 -12.47
N PRO A 161 0.11 13.77 -13.48
CA PRO A 161 1.49 13.37 -13.66
C PRO A 161 2.33 13.92 -12.49
N HIS A 162 3.43 13.25 -12.20
CA HIS A 162 4.22 13.52 -11.00
C HIS A 162 4.70 14.97 -10.89
N HIS A 163 4.59 15.54 -9.68
CA HIS A 163 4.91 16.94 -9.35
C HIS A 163 4.19 18.02 -10.18
N GLU A 164 3.25 17.64 -11.04
CA GLU A 164 2.46 18.58 -11.82
C GLU A 164 1.09 18.84 -11.17
N GLU A 165 0.33 19.73 -11.78
CA GLU A 165 -1.06 20.00 -11.41
C GLU A 165 -1.96 18.83 -11.84
N TRP A 166 -3.13 18.71 -11.21
CA TRP A 166 -4.19 17.84 -11.73
C TRP A 166 -4.65 18.36 -13.09
N LEU A 167 -4.76 17.45 -14.04
CA LEU A 167 -5.13 17.67 -15.43
C LEU A 167 -6.38 16.86 -15.78
N ILE A 168 -7.05 17.25 -16.86
CA ILE A 168 -8.16 16.49 -17.45
C ILE A 168 -7.68 15.92 -18.78
N ASP A 169 -7.64 14.59 -18.87
CA ASP A 169 -7.51 13.90 -20.15
C ASP A 169 -8.89 13.73 -20.78
N VAL A 170 -8.95 13.95 -22.10
CA VAL A 170 -10.18 13.96 -22.88
C VAL A 170 -10.02 13.01 -24.06
N SER A 171 -10.83 11.95 -24.09
CA SER A 171 -10.91 11.05 -25.23
C SER A 171 -12.31 11.10 -25.83
N VAL A 172 -12.40 11.30 -27.14
CA VAL A 172 -13.66 11.33 -27.90
C VAL A 172 -13.56 10.33 -29.05
N GLY A 173 -14.36 9.27 -28.99
CA GLY A 173 -14.32 8.12 -29.91
C GLY A 173 -15.00 8.35 -31.26
N GLY A 174 -15.49 9.56 -31.54
CA GLY A 174 -16.13 9.92 -32.80
C GLY A 174 -16.98 11.18 -32.69
N PRO A 175 -17.69 11.57 -33.77
CA PRO A 175 -18.55 12.75 -33.75
C PRO A 175 -19.65 12.62 -32.69
N LEU A 176 -19.77 13.68 -31.89
CA LEU A 176 -20.85 13.84 -30.92
C LEU A 176 -22.09 14.43 -31.61
N THR A 177 -23.25 13.87 -31.32
CA THR A 177 -24.54 14.52 -31.56
C THR A 177 -24.67 15.76 -30.68
N ALA A 178 -25.65 16.62 -30.96
CA ALA A 178 -25.88 17.82 -30.16
C ALA A 178 -26.14 17.50 -28.67
N THR A 179 -26.88 16.42 -28.39
CA THR A 179 -27.13 15.97 -27.02
C THR A 179 -25.86 15.45 -26.35
N GLU A 180 -25.09 14.60 -27.04
CA GLU A 180 -23.82 14.08 -26.51
C GLU A 180 -22.81 15.21 -26.27
N ALA A 181 -22.78 16.23 -27.13
CA ALA A 181 -21.92 17.41 -26.97
C ALA A 181 -22.36 18.28 -25.76
N ALA A 182 -23.67 18.41 -25.51
CA ALA A 182 -24.17 19.10 -24.33
C ALA A 182 -23.80 18.36 -23.04
N SER A 183 -23.96 17.04 -23.00
CA SER A 183 -23.54 16.21 -21.86
C SER A 183 -22.03 16.31 -21.64
N PHE A 184 -21.24 16.16 -22.70
CA PHE A 184 -19.78 16.32 -22.65
C PHE A 184 -19.35 17.66 -22.05
N ASN A 185 -19.96 18.77 -22.48
CA ASN A 185 -19.63 20.10 -21.96
C ASN A 185 -20.02 20.26 -20.48
N SER A 186 -21.15 19.69 -20.07
CA SER A 186 -21.58 19.69 -18.67
C SER A 186 -20.59 18.91 -17.79
N ASP A 187 -20.21 17.72 -18.22
CA ASP A 187 -19.26 16.86 -17.50
C ASP A 187 -17.88 17.49 -17.44
N LEU A 188 -17.41 18.08 -18.54
CA LEU A 188 -16.14 18.79 -18.60
C LEU A 188 -16.12 20.01 -17.67
N ALA A 189 -17.21 20.79 -17.63
CA ALA A 189 -17.32 21.93 -16.73
C ALA A 189 -17.29 21.49 -15.26
N TRP A 190 -18.01 20.40 -14.93
CA TRP A 190 -17.99 19.82 -13.59
C TRP A 190 -16.60 19.31 -13.21
N LEU A 191 -15.95 18.50 -14.04
CA LEU A 191 -14.58 18.02 -13.81
C LEU A 191 -13.59 19.18 -13.67
N THR A 192 -13.72 20.23 -14.47
CA THR A 192 -12.86 21.42 -14.39
C THR A 192 -12.99 22.10 -13.03
N ALA A 193 -14.20 22.18 -12.48
CA ALA A 193 -14.42 22.71 -11.14
C ALA A 193 -13.78 21.82 -10.07
N GLU A 194 -13.85 20.50 -10.19
CA GLU A 194 -13.18 19.57 -9.27
C GLU A 194 -11.65 19.68 -9.36
N VAL A 195 -11.08 19.70 -10.56
CA VAL A 195 -9.62 19.87 -10.76
C VAL A 195 -9.11 21.19 -10.18
N LYS A 196 -9.85 22.29 -10.34
CA LYS A 196 -9.52 23.57 -9.70
C LYS A 196 -9.45 23.45 -8.17
N LYS A 197 -10.42 22.77 -7.55
CA LYS A 197 -10.40 22.50 -6.10
C LYS A 197 -9.19 21.65 -5.71
N MET A 198 -8.86 20.62 -6.49
CA MET A 198 -7.71 19.75 -6.23
C MET A 198 -6.37 20.50 -6.35
N ASN A 199 -6.27 21.46 -7.27
CA ASN A 199 -5.11 22.34 -7.44
C ASN A 199 -5.08 23.55 -6.48
N GLY A 200 -6.10 23.71 -5.62
CA GLY A 200 -6.18 24.83 -4.69
C GLY A 200 -6.45 26.19 -5.36
N VAL A 201 -7.00 26.19 -6.57
CA VAL A 201 -7.36 27.39 -7.33
C VAL A 201 -8.84 27.69 -7.09
N SER A 202 -9.13 28.86 -6.48
CA SER A 202 -10.49 29.36 -6.25
C SER A 202 -11.08 30.08 -7.45
#